data_AF-A0A0M2PP63-F1
#
_entry.id   AF-A0A0M2PP63-F1
#
_cell.length_a   1.000
_cell.length_b   1.000
_cell.length_c   1.000
_cell.angle_alpha   90.00
_cell.angle_beta   90.00
_cell.angle_gamma   90.00
#
_symmetry.space_group_name_H-M   'P 1'
#
loop_
_entity.id
_entity.type
_entity.pdbx_description
1 polymer ?
#
loop_
_entity_poly.entity_id
_entity_poly.type
_entity_poly.pdbx_seq_one_letter_code
_entity_poly.pdbx_strand_id
1 'polypeptide(L)' 'MGKKRDIKQIEAVARLFHMDEIQRRDFGDFIESEKLEGNQGTLNPKGDFTFEELKQKAKEFLGYDDA' A
#
# COMPACT_ATOMS: atom_id res chain seq x y z
N MET A 1 -5.50 11.41 -11.18
CA MET A 1 -4.82 10.56 -12.18
C MET A 1 -3.76 9.74 -11.44
N GLY A 2 -3.98 8.45 -11.18
CA GLY A 2 -3.02 7.63 -10.40
C GLY A 2 -3.30 6.11 -10.47
N LYS A 3 -4.58 5.73 -10.48
CA LYS A 3 -5.12 4.35 -10.43
C LYS A 3 -4.30 3.23 -11.08
N LYS A 4 -3.72 3.42 -12.27
CA LYS A 4 -2.99 2.34 -12.98
C LYS A 4 -1.62 2.01 -12.35
N ARG A 5 -0.93 2.97 -11.72
CA ARG A 5 0.38 2.72 -11.09
C ARG A 5 0.21 2.12 -9.70
N ASP A 6 -0.74 2.65 -8.93
CA ASP A 6 -1.10 2.12 -7.61
C ASP A 6 -1.47 0.64 -7.68
N ILE A 7 -2.34 0.23 -8.62
CA ILE A 7 -2.75 -1.18 -8.75
C ILE A 7 -1.56 -2.10 -9.03
N LYS A 8 -0.59 -1.66 -9.84
CA LYS A 8 0.61 -2.47 -10.13
C LYS A 8 1.53 -2.56 -8.92
N GLN A 9 1.70 -1.48 -8.17
CA GLN A 9 2.53 -1.48 -6.97
C GLN A 9 1.88 -2.30 -5.86
N ILE A 10 0.57 -2.14 -5.63
CA ILE A 10 -0.24 -2.95 -4.72
C ILE A 10 -0.15 -4.43 -5.11
N GLU A 11 -0.26 -4.78 -6.39
CA GLU A 11 -0.13 -6.17 -6.83
C GLU A 11 1.28 -6.73 -6.59
N ALA A 12 2.32 -5.93 -6.85
CA ALA A 12 3.70 -6.34 -6.61
C ALA A 12 3.99 -6.54 -5.10
N VAL A 13 3.46 -5.66 -4.26
CA VAL A 13 3.54 -5.78 -2.79
C VAL A 13 2.74 -7.00 -2.32
N ALA A 14 1.50 -7.16 -2.78
CA ALA A 14 0.68 -8.33 -2.48
C ALA A 14 1.40 -9.64 -2.82
N ARG A 15 2.05 -9.72 -3.99
CA ARG A 15 2.86 -10.89 -4.34
C ARG A 15 4.08 -11.07 -3.44
N LEU A 16 4.77 -9.99 -3.08
CA LEU A 16 5.96 -10.06 -2.20
C LEU A 16 5.63 -10.58 -0.80
N PHE A 17 4.46 -10.22 -0.28
CA PHE A 17 4.00 -10.67 1.03
C PHE A 17 3.10 -11.89 0.97
N HIS A 18 2.96 -12.53 -0.20
CA HIS A 18 2.10 -13.69 -0.41
C HIS A 18 0.64 -13.44 0.02
N MET A 19 0.14 -12.22 -0.20
CA MET A 19 -1.25 -11.85 0.09
C MET A 19 -2.21 -12.57 -0.86
N ASP A 20 -3.28 -13.11 -0.30
CA ASP A 20 -4.41 -13.65 -1.06
C ASP A 20 -5.24 -12.54 -1.73
N GLU A 21 -6.11 -12.92 -2.66
CA GLU A 21 -6.95 -11.99 -3.41
C GLU A 21 -7.83 -11.11 -2.51
N ILE A 22 -8.29 -11.68 -1.38
CA ILE A 22 -9.03 -10.95 -0.33
C ILE A 22 -8.11 -9.94 0.34
N GLN A 23 -6.94 -10.36 0.82
CA GLN A 23 -5.97 -9.48 1.48
C GLN A 23 -5.47 -8.38 0.55
N ARG A 24 -5.28 -8.67 -0.74
CA ARG A 24 -4.93 -7.65 -1.75
C ARG A 24 -6.01 -6.58 -1.86
N ARG A 25 -7.28 -6.98 -1.88
CA ARG A 25 -8.41 -6.06 -1.98
C ARG A 25 -8.50 -5.19 -0.72
N ASP A 26 -8.42 -5.83 0.44
CA ASP A 26 -8.46 -5.18 1.75
C ASP A 26 -7.28 -4.22 1.93
N PHE A 27 -6.09 -4.63 1.51
CA PHE A 27 -4.90 -3.77 1.47
C PHE A 27 -5.05 -2.58 0.52
N GLY A 28 -5.73 -2.77 -0.63
CA GLY A 28 -6.06 -1.65 -1.52
C GLY A 28 -6.98 -0.62 -0.86
N ASP A 29 -7.99 -1.09 -0.13
CA ASP A 29 -8.94 -0.25 0.64
C ASP A 29 -8.23 0.48 1.79
N PHE A 30 -7.33 -0.22 2.50
CA PHE A 30 -6.47 0.35 3.54
C PHE A 30 -5.61 1.50 3.01
N ILE A 31 -4.94 1.30 1.87
CA ILE A 31 -4.14 2.34 1.22
C ILE A 31 -4.99 3.53 0.77
N GLU A 32 -6.22 3.29 0.28
CA GLU A 32 -7.13 4.38 -0.11
C GLU A 32 -7.61 5.18 1.12
N SER A 33 -7.87 4.49 2.24
CA SER A 33 -8.24 5.11 3.51
C SER A 33 -7.10 5.95 4.10
N GLU A 34 -5.87 5.45 4.09
CA GLU A 34 -4.69 6.21 4.53
C GLU A 34 -4.53 7.51 3.73
N LYS A 35 -4.74 7.47 2.40
CA LYS A 35 -4.71 8.68 1.56
C LYS A 35 -5.78 9.69 1.95
N LEU A 36 -6.98 9.22 2.34
CA LEU A 36 -8.08 10.06 2.77
C LEU A 36 -7.81 10.70 4.14
N GLU A 37 -7.14 9.99 5.03
CA GLU A 37 -6.71 10.51 6.33
C GLU A 37 -5.53 11.49 6.24
N GLY A 38 -4.97 11.68 5.04
CA GLY A 38 -3.85 12.59 4.80
C GLY A 38 -2.48 11.94 4.98
N ASN A 39 -2.44 10.64 5.26
CA ASN A 39 -1.25 9.80 5.03
C ASN A 39 -1.16 9.56 3.53
N GLN A 40 -0.66 10.56 2.81
CA GLN A 40 -0.32 10.47 1.40
C GLN A 40 1.20 10.53 1.27
N GLY A 41 1.76 9.93 0.22
CA GLY A 41 3.20 9.76 0.08
C GLY A 41 3.94 11.09 0.22
N THR A 42 4.59 11.30 1.37
CA THR A 42 5.24 12.58 1.71
C THR A 42 6.59 12.73 1.00
N LEU A 43 7.11 11.62 0.47
CA LEU A 43 8.42 11.52 -0.15
C LEU A 43 8.47 11.97 -1.61
N ASN A 44 7.33 12.25 -2.25
CA ASN A 44 7.30 12.73 -3.63
C ASN A 44 6.46 14.00 -3.78
N PRO A 45 6.86 14.95 -4.63
CA PRO A 45 6.08 16.16 -4.94
C PRO A 45 4.74 15.85 -5.64
N LYS A 46 4.46 14.57 -5.92
CA LYS A 46 3.20 14.07 -6.49
C LYS A 46 2.18 13.61 -5.45
N GLY A 47 2.59 13.38 -4.19
CA GLY A 47 1.70 12.86 -3.14
C GLY A 47 1.32 11.38 -3.31
N ASP A 48 1.98 10.65 -4.22
CA ASP A 48 1.76 9.21 -4.43
C ASP A 48 2.65 8.40 -3.50
N PHE A 49 2.09 7.32 -2.94
CA PHE A 49 2.88 6.36 -2.16
C PHE A 49 3.96 5.71 -3.02
N THR A 50 5.19 5.79 -2.51
CA THR A 50 6.31 5.06 -3.08
C THR A 50 6.16 3.56 -2.82
N PHE A 51 6.89 2.75 -3.59
CA PHE A 51 6.90 1.31 -3.39
C PHE A 51 7.38 0.90 -1.98
N GLU A 52 8.28 1.68 -1.38
CA GLU A 52 8.79 1.45 -0.03
C GLU A 52 7.73 1.74 1.04
N GLU A 53 6.99 2.85 0.91
CA GLU A 53 5.86 3.18 1.80
C GLU A 53 4.77 2.12 1.73
N LEU A 54 4.41 1.64 0.52
CA LEU A 54 3.47 0.52 0.36
C LEU A 54 4.00 -0.75 1.02
N LYS A 55 5.32 -0.97 1.00
CA LYS A 55 5.95 -2.11 1.68
C LYS A 55 5.84 -1.99 3.20
N GLN A 56 6.06 -0.79 3.75
CA GLN A 56 5.90 -0.52 5.18
C GLN A 56 4.44 -0.70 5.61
N LYS A 57 3.51 -0.10 4.86
CA LYS A 57 2.07 -0.24 5.10
C LYS A 57 1.60 -1.69 4.99
N ALA A 58 2.16 -2.47 4.07
CA ALA A 58 1.86 -3.90 3.96
C ALA A 58 2.37 -4.68 5.17
N LYS A 59 3.52 -4.33 5.75
CA LYS A 59 3.99 -4.92 7.00
C LYS A 59 3.06 -4.57 8.16
N GLU A 60 2.69 -3.31 8.29
CA GLU A 60 1.72 -2.84 9.30
C GLU A 60 0.39 -3.59 9.15
N PHE A 61 -0.14 -3.67 7.93
CA PHE A 61 -1.40 -4.33 7.61
C PHE A 61 -1.38 -5.84 7.90
N LEU A 62 -0.26 -6.51 7.61
CA LEU A 62 -0.10 -7.94 7.87
C LEU A 62 0.30 -8.24 9.32
N GLY A 63 0.53 -7.22 10.14
CA GLY A 63 1.02 -7.41 11.51
C GLY A 63 2.43 -7.99 11.56
N TYR A 64 3.28 -7.71 10.56
CA TYR A 64 4.73 -7.96 10.61
C TYR A 64 5.44 -6.97 11.55
N ASP A 65 4.81 -6.67 12.68
CA ASP A 65 5.43 -6.03 13.82
C ASP A 65 6.31 -7.13 14.45
N ASP A 66 7.63 -7.03 14.23
CA ASP A 66 8.58 -7.82 15.00
C ASP A 66 8.34 -7.47 16.49
N ALA A 67 8.20 -8.51 17.29
CA ALA A 67 7.84 -8.48 18.72
C ALA A 67 8.63 -7.47 19.58
#